data_AF-A0A2H1EG52-F1
#
_entry.id   AF-A0A2H1EG52-F1
#
_cell.length_a   1.000
_cell.length_b   1.000
_cell.length_c   1.000
_cell.angle_alpha   90.00
_cell.angle_beta   90.00
_cell.angle_gamma   90.00
#
_symmetry.space_group_name_H-M   'P 1'
#
loop_
_entity.id
_entity.type
_entity.pdbx_description
1 polymer ?
#
loop_
_entity_poly.entity_id
_entity_poly.type
_entity_poly.pdbx_seq_one_letter_code
_entity_poly.pdbx_strand_id
1 'polypeptide(L)'
;MANIKFTIPSVLNKGGGEKKVELAAGTLSEAFVNIAEQLGDEFKRRVLNPDGSPRSLINIYVNGKNMRFSGGMTTVLKDGDEIYILPAVAGGSDLSSKDLERYSRQVMLEEIGYEGQLKLKKSKACVVGVGGLGNPIVTRLVAMGIGTIRIVDRDVVEISNLHRQTMFDESDIGQVKVEAAAKKLKKMNSDVIIEALPVSVNDYTALDVVEGCDVVIDALDSVNARYSLNKACIKKNIPFVTGAAVGVSGQVFTILPHNTACYHCIFPSLDENSMPTCSTEGVHPSILSIVGGIEVAEAVKIMIGRTPTLANKLLYIDLDNLDFNTTVFSRVDECPECGSGKHEEMPAQELIIEELCGRNRGKRTFSITPTTMFEIDVPKITSIASEKGFKVQNQGELGLSISSNDIYVSFLKRGSAVIVGEKDESSAITLYKKLINA
;
A
#
# COMPACT_ATOMS: atom_id res chain seq x y z
N MET A 1 24.39 -19.23 48.06
CA MET A 1 23.94 -18.97 46.69
C MET A 1 24.99 -19.51 45.75
N ALA A 2 24.58 -20.10 44.63
CA ALA A 2 25.51 -20.58 43.61
C ALA A 2 25.83 -19.48 42.61
N ASN A 3 27.08 -19.41 42.14
CA ASN A 3 27.48 -18.55 41.04
C ASN A 3 27.13 -19.21 39.71
N ILE A 4 26.22 -18.59 38.96
CA ILE A 4 25.69 -19.14 37.71
C ILE A 4 25.86 -18.15 36.57
N LYS A 5 25.76 -18.66 35.34
CA LYS A 5 25.73 -17.84 34.12
C LYS A 5 24.34 -17.89 33.50
N PHE A 6 23.69 -16.74 33.37
CA PHE A 6 22.39 -16.59 32.74
C PHE A 6 22.54 -16.05 31.32
N THR A 7 22.09 -16.82 30.34
CA THR A 7 22.23 -16.53 28.91
C THR A 7 20.90 -16.14 28.31
N ILE A 8 20.89 -14.98 27.67
CA ILE A 8 19.73 -14.38 27.03
C ILE A 8 19.99 -14.37 25.52
N PRO A 9 19.12 -15.01 24.72
CA PRO A 9 19.30 -15.08 23.28
C PRO A 9 19.12 -13.69 22.66
N SER A 10 19.71 -13.49 21.48
CA SER A 10 19.66 -12.21 20.75
C SER A 10 18.24 -11.66 20.58
N VAL A 11 17.27 -12.56 20.36
CA VAL A 11 15.85 -12.25 20.20
C VAL A 11 15.24 -11.55 21.43
N LEU A 12 15.76 -11.87 22.62
CA LEU A 12 15.35 -11.27 23.89
C LEU A 12 16.31 -10.16 24.36
N ASN A 13 17.41 -9.93 23.65
CA ASN A 13 18.45 -8.92 23.96
C ASN A 13 18.54 -7.84 22.86
N LYS A 14 17.42 -7.33 22.36
CA LYS A 14 17.37 -6.21 21.40
C LYS A 14 18.21 -6.40 20.13
N GLY A 15 18.50 -7.64 19.72
CA GLY A 15 19.38 -7.90 18.58
C GLY A 15 20.87 -7.61 18.84
N GLY A 16 21.27 -7.24 20.06
CA GLY A 16 22.66 -7.00 20.46
C GLY A 16 23.50 -8.27 20.65
N GLY A 17 23.14 -9.36 19.97
CA GLY A 17 23.73 -10.68 20.16
C GLY A 17 23.29 -11.36 21.45
N GLU A 18 23.84 -12.55 21.70
CA GLU A 18 23.63 -13.29 22.93
C GLU A 18 24.28 -12.54 24.11
N LYS A 19 23.53 -12.35 25.20
CA LYS A 19 24.03 -11.69 26.42
C LYS A 19 24.17 -12.72 27.53
N LYS A 20 25.38 -12.78 28.10
CA LYS A 20 25.71 -13.63 29.25
C LYS A 20 25.86 -12.75 30.47
N VAL A 21 25.17 -13.08 31.54
CA VAL A 21 25.19 -12.34 32.81
C VAL A 21 25.55 -13.30 33.91
N GLU A 22 26.57 -12.96 34.70
CA GLU A 22 26.93 -13.72 35.89
C GLU A 22 26.16 -13.18 37.09
N LEU A 23 25.54 -14.07 37.86
CA LEU A 23 24.78 -13.72 39.06
C LEU A 23 24.78 -14.86 40.08
N ALA A 24 24.46 -14.53 41.32
CA ALA A 24 24.33 -15.49 42.41
C ALA A 24 22.85 -15.84 42.66
N ALA A 25 22.52 -17.12 42.73
CA ALA A 25 21.17 -17.59 43.07
C ALA A 25 21.20 -19.01 43.66
N GLY A 26 20.33 -19.31 44.63
CA GLY A 26 20.14 -20.66 45.16
C GLY A 26 19.14 -21.49 44.35
N THR A 27 18.16 -20.86 43.71
CA THR A 27 17.13 -21.53 42.90
C THR A 27 16.88 -20.83 41.57
N LEU A 28 16.24 -21.53 40.64
CA LEU A 28 15.82 -20.96 39.36
C LEU A 28 14.86 -19.76 39.53
N SER A 29 13.94 -19.80 40.49
CA SER A 29 13.05 -18.67 40.80
C SER A 29 13.83 -17.43 41.21
N GLU A 30 14.79 -17.60 42.12
CA GLU A 30 15.65 -16.52 42.59
C GLU A 30 16.51 -15.94 41.46
N ALA A 31 17.04 -16.79 40.57
CA ALA A 31 17.79 -16.34 39.40
C ALA A 31 16.96 -15.42 38.48
N PHE A 32 15.68 -15.73 38.27
CA PHE A 32 14.77 -14.90 37.46
C PHE A 32 14.42 -13.56 38.11
N VAL A 33 14.32 -13.51 39.44
CA VAL A 33 14.15 -12.25 40.17
C VAL A 33 15.40 -11.38 40.00
N ASN A 34 16.58 -11.94 40.29
CA ASN A 34 17.85 -11.22 40.26
C ASN A 34 18.18 -10.68 38.85
N ILE A 35 17.99 -11.50 37.81
CA ILE A 35 18.25 -11.06 36.42
C ILE A 35 17.24 -9.98 35.97
N ALA A 36 16.00 -10.04 36.46
CA ALA A 36 14.97 -9.06 36.14
C ALA A 36 15.23 -7.71 36.81
N GLU A 37 15.78 -7.70 38.02
CA GLU A 37 16.25 -6.47 38.68
C GLU A 37 17.43 -5.86 37.93
N GLN A 38 18.37 -6.68 37.48
CA GLN A 38 19.57 -6.23 36.78
C GLN A 38 19.29 -5.70 35.36
N LEU A 39 18.32 -6.29 34.63
CA LEU A 39 17.99 -5.91 33.26
C LEU A 39 16.83 -4.90 33.15
N GLY A 40 16.12 -4.66 34.25
CA GLY A 40 15.05 -3.67 34.34
C GLY A 40 13.74 -4.09 33.66
N ASP A 41 12.82 -3.13 33.56
CA ASP A 41 11.41 -3.37 33.26
C ASP A 41 11.14 -3.91 31.86
N GLU A 42 12.04 -3.69 30.92
CA GLU A 42 11.86 -4.19 29.56
C GLU A 42 12.06 -5.71 29.47
N PHE A 43 13.08 -6.25 30.15
CA PHE A 43 13.25 -7.70 30.25
C PHE A 43 12.06 -8.34 30.96
N LYS A 44 11.61 -7.72 32.06
CA LYS A 44 10.40 -8.14 32.79
C LYS A 44 9.20 -8.25 31.85
N ARG A 45 8.93 -7.21 31.05
CA ARG A 45 7.81 -7.20 30.08
C ARG A 45 7.88 -8.35 29.08
N ARG A 46 9.07 -8.70 28.58
CA ARG A 46 9.26 -9.74 27.53
C ARG A 46 9.29 -11.16 28.07
N VAL A 47 9.80 -11.37 29.29
CA VAL A 47 10.12 -12.71 29.82
C VAL A 47 9.21 -13.14 30.96
N LEU A 48 8.67 -12.19 31.74
CA LEU A 48 7.85 -12.47 32.93
C LEU A 48 6.38 -12.07 32.74
N ASN A 49 5.51 -12.73 33.49
CA ASN A 49 4.14 -12.35 33.74
C ASN A 49 4.06 -11.29 34.85
N PRO A 50 2.91 -10.61 35.04
CA PRO A 50 2.74 -9.63 36.13
C PRO A 50 2.92 -10.21 37.54
N ASP A 51 2.73 -11.51 37.73
CA ASP A 51 2.93 -12.22 38.99
C ASP A 51 4.41 -12.63 39.24
N GLY A 52 5.32 -12.25 38.34
CA GLY A 52 6.75 -12.57 38.42
C GLY A 52 7.14 -13.96 37.91
N SER A 53 6.18 -14.79 37.51
CA SER A 53 6.47 -16.08 36.89
C SER A 53 6.98 -15.93 35.45
N PRO A 54 7.86 -16.79 34.93
CA PRO A 54 8.22 -16.77 33.52
C PRO A 54 6.99 -17.02 32.64
N ARG A 55 6.91 -16.29 31.52
CA ARG A 55 5.84 -16.48 30.52
C ARG A 55 5.86 -17.93 30.02
N SER A 56 4.68 -18.47 29.73
CA SER A 56 4.52 -19.84 29.22
C SER A 56 5.27 -20.10 27.91
N LEU A 57 5.52 -19.03 27.15
CA LEU A 57 6.31 -19.03 25.92
C LEU A 57 7.81 -18.91 26.16
N ILE A 58 8.34 -19.05 27.37
CA ILE A 58 9.79 -19.05 27.63
C ILE A 58 10.18 -20.46 28.10
N ASN A 59 10.88 -21.19 27.25
CA ASN A 59 11.55 -22.43 27.62
C ASN A 59 12.82 -22.11 28.41
N ILE A 60 13.08 -22.89 29.45
CA ILE A 60 14.19 -22.64 30.38
C ILE A 60 15.03 -23.91 30.46
N TYR A 61 16.33 -23.74 30.29
CA TYR A 61 17.30 -24.82 30.33
C TYR A 61 18.35 -24.54 31.39
N VAL A 62 18.75 -25.57 32.14
CA VAL A 62 19.92 -25.54 33.04
C VAL A 62 20.89 -26.62 32.57
N ASN A 63 22.11 -26.23 32.19
CA ASN A 63 23.13 -27.11 31.59
C ASN A 63 22.56 -27.95 30.42
N GLY A 64 21.74 -27.32 29.58
CA GLY A 64 21.08 -27.96 28.43
C GLY A 64 19.87 -28.83 28.74
N LYS A 65 19.53 -29.06 30.02
CA LYS A 65 18.33 -29.83 30.41
C LYS A 65 17.12 -28.90 30.51
N ASN A 66 16.01 -29.25 29.87
CA ASN A 66 14.79 -28.45 29.92
C ASN A 66 14.11 -28.60 31.30
N MET A 67 13.95 -27.49 32.01
CA MET A 67 13.45 -27.47 33.39
C MET A 67 11.96 -27.77 33.51
N ARG A 68 11.19 -27.71 32.41
CA ARG A 68 9.79 -28.13 32.40
C ARG A 68 9.60 -29.60 32.79
N PHE A 69 10.60 -30.44 32.54
CA PHE A 69 10.57 -31.88 32.83
C PHE A 69 11.42 -32.29 34.04
N SER A 70 12.04 -31.33 34.73
CA SER A 70 12.99 -31.61 35.81
C SER A 70 13.04 -30.45 36.81
N GLY A 71 12.28 -30.57 37.90
CA GLY A 71 12.32 -29.66 39.07
C GLY A 71 11.71 -28.27 38.87
N GLY A 72 11.50 -27.82 37.62
CA GLY A 72 10.85 -26.54 37.31
C GLY A 72 11.56 -25.34 37.92
N MET A 73 10.77 -24.36 38.38
CA MET A 73 11.27 -23.13 39.00
C MET A 73 11.86 -23.34 40.41
N THR A 74 11.63 -24.50 41.02
CA THR A 74 12.17 -24.88 42.33
C THR A 74 13.53 -25.60 42.24
N THR A 75 14.08 -25.76 41.03
CA THR A 75 15.38 -26.39 40.83
C THR A 75 16.48 -25.64 41.59
N VAL A 76 17.22 -26.38 42.42
CA VAL A 76 18.39 -25.89 43.16
C VAL A 76 19.58 -25.81 42.21
N LEU A 77 20.24 -24.65 42.20
CA LEU A 77 21.38 -24.37 41.32
C LEU A 77 22.70 -24.67 42.02
N LYS A 78 23.72 -25.04 41.23
CA LYS A 78 25.09 -25.31 41.67
C LYS A 78 26.07 -24.33 41.02
N ASP A 79 27.22 -24.16 41.65
CA ASP A 79 28.29 -23.32 41.11
C ASP A 79 28.69 -23.80 39.71
N GLY A 80 28.72 -22.85 38.76
CA GLY A 80 29.03 -23.11 37.37
C GLY A 80 27.84 -23.53 36.51
N ASP A 81 26.62 -23.62 37.06
CA ASP A 81 25.44 -23.89 36.25
C ASP A 81 25.20 -22.79 35.21
N GLU A 82 24.88 -23.21 33.98
CA GLU A 82 24.48 -22.31 32.90
C GLU A 82 22.96 -22.37 32.69
N ILE A 83 22.30 -21.22 32.81
CA ILE A 83 20.89 -21.04 32.51
C ILE A 83 20.76 -20.46 31.10
N TYR A 84 19.90 -21.04 30.28
CA TYR A 84 19.57 -20.53 28.96
C TYR A 84 18.05 -20.40 28.83
N ILE A 85 17.57 -19.25 28.39
CA ILE A 85 16.16 -19.06 28.07
C ILE A 85 15.96 -19.05 26.56
N LEU A 86 14.92 -19.71 26.09
CA LEU A 86 14.57 -19.75 24.67
C LEU A 86 13.08 -19.50 24.55
N PRO A 87 12.62 -18.48 23.82
CA PRO A 87 11.21 -18.34 23.58
C PRO A 87 10.69 -19.59 22.83
N ALA A 88 9.65 -20.21 23.36
CA ALA A 88 8.87 -21.24 22.70
C ALA A 88 8.28 -20.63 21.43
N VAL A 89 8.84 -21.07 20.31
CA VAL A 89 8.20 -20.93 19.01
C VAL A 89 7.21 -22.08 18.92
N ALA A 90 6.01 -21.88 19.48
CA ALA A 90 4.98 -22.90 19.44
C ALA A 90 4.48 -23.05 17.99
N GLY A 91 4.77 -24.21 17.38
CA GLY A 91 4.04 -24.82 16.26
C GLY A 91 4.00 -24.01 14.96
N GLY A 92 4.73 -24.47 13.93
CA GLY A 92 4.54 -24.04 12.54
C GLY A 92 4.46 -22.53 12.38
N SER A 93 5.60 -21.85 12.34
CA SER A 93 5.62 -20.41 12.15
C SER A 93 4.86 -20.04 10.85
N ASP A 94 3.74 -19.32 10.97
CA ASP A 94 2.99 -18.76 9.83
C ASP A 94 3.92 -17.88 8.95
N LEU A 95 4.97 -17.33 9.55
CA LEU A 95 6.16 -16.82 8.86
C LEU A 95 7.18 -17.94 8.68
N SER A 96 7.54 -18.27 7.45
CA SER A 96 8.62 -19.21 7.16
C SER A 96 9.98 -18.71 7.67
N SER A 97 11.00 -19.58 7.72
CA SER A 97 12.38 -19.15 8.02
C SER A 97 12.87 -18.07 7.04
N LYS A 98 12.49 -18.19 5.76
CA LYS A 98 12.76 -17.19 4.71
C LYS A 98 12.09 -15.85 5.03
N ASP A 99 10.86 -15.85 5.52
CA ASP A 99 10.15 -14.64 5.95
C ASP A 99 10.86 -13.98 7.15
N LEU A 100 11.24 -14.77 8.15
CA LEU A 100 11.95 -14.28 9.32
C LEU A 100 13.33 -13.69 8.97
N GLU A 101 14.03 -14.27 8.00
CA GLU A 101 15.29 -13.72 7.49
C GLU A 101 15.06 -12.38 6.78
N ARG A 102 14.14 -12.36 5.80
CA ARG A 102 13.81 -11.18 4.98
C ARG A 102 13.31 -10.01 5.82
N TYR A 103 12.37 -10.27 6.74
CA TYR A 103 11.71 -9.23 7.55
C TYR A 103 12.29 -9.09 8.95
N SER A 104 13.47 -9.68 9.22
CA SER A 104 14.13 -9.63 10.53
C SER A 104 14.20 -8.22 11.13
N ARG A 105 14.49 -7.20 10.31
CA ARG A 105 14.57 -5.81 10.78
C ARG A 105 13.20 -5.22 11.12
N GLN A 106 12.15 -5.59 10.38
CA GLN A 106 10.76 -5.18 10.66
C GLN A 106 10.19 -5.87 11.88
N VAL A 107 10.43 -7.17 12.04
CA VAL A 107 9.97 -7.97 13.19
C VAL A 107 10.58 -7.45 14.51
N MET A 108 11.76 -6.82 14.45
CA MET A 108 12.41 -6.21 15.62
C MET A 108 11.87 -4.83 15.99
N LEU A 109 11.12 -4.16 15.10
CA LEU A 109 10.49 -2.87 15.40
C LEU A 109 9.32 -3.09 16.36
N GLU A 110 9.28 -2.31 17.45
CA GLU A 110 8.19 -2.37 18.43
C GLU A 110 6.83 -2.04 17.77
N GLU A 111 6.86 -1.16 16.77
CA GLU A 111 5.68 -0.69 16.04
C GLU A 111 5.02 -1.75 15.16
N ILE A 112 5.78 -2.77 14.72
CA ILE A 112 5.32 -3.85 13.83
C ILE A 112 5.36 -5.19 14.58
N GLY A 113 6.54 -5.61 15.02
CA GLY A 113 6.73 -6.89 15.72
C GLY A 113 6.45 -8.11 14.83
N TYR A 114 6.55 -9.31 15.42
CA TYR A 114 6.20 -10.56 14.76
C TYR A 114 4.72 -10.59 14.33
N GLU A 115 3.82 -10.17 15.23
CA GLU A 115 2.38 -10.14 14.98
C GLU A 115 1.97 -9.15 13.89
N GLY A 116 2.58 -7.95 13.85
CA GLY A 116 2.31 -7.00 12.78
C GLY A 116 2.79 -7.52 11.43
N GLN A 117 3.95 -8.19 11.38
CA GLN A 117 4.40 -8.82 10.14
C GLN A 117 3.46 -9.94 9.67
N LEU A 118 2.92 -10.74 10.59
CA LEU A 118 1.89 -11.74 10.28
C LEU A 118 0.62 -11.11 9.71
N LYS A 119 0.15 -10.01 10.31
CA LYS A 119 -1.02 -9.27 9.82
C LYS A 119 -0.75 -8.70 8.43
N LEU A 120 0.41 -8.08 8.20
CA LEU A 120 0.80 -7.59 6.87
C LEU A 120 0.76 -8.71 5.82
N LYS A 121 1.34 -9.87 6.13
CA LYS A 121 1.33 -11.04 5.23
C LYS A 121 -0.08 -11.58 4.93
N LYS A 122 -1.06 -11.32 5.80
CA LYS A 122 -2.48 -11.69 5.61
C LYS A 122 -3.33 -10.58 4.99
N SER A 123 -2.78 -9.36 4.91
CA SER A 123 -3.52 -8.18 4.46
C SER A 123 -3.54 -8.03 2.94
N LYS A 124 -4.57 -7.35 2.44
CA LYS A 124 -4.76 -6.95 1.05
C LYS A 124 -4.98 -5.45 0.93
N ALA A 125 -4.02 -4.74 0.34
CA ALA A 125 -4.16 -3.31 0.03
C ALA A 125 -4.51 -3.09 -1.45
N CYS A 126 -5.34 -2.06 -1.73
CA CYS A 126 -5.55 -1.55 -3.08
C CYS A 126 -4.85 -0.20 -3.23
N VAL A 127 -3.91 -0.09 -4.15
CA VAL A 127 -3.27 1.17 -4.52
C VAL A 127 -3.81 1.64 -5.85
N VAL A 128 -4.47 2.78 -5.86
CA VAL A 128 -5.08 3.38 -7.06
C VAL A 128 -4.16 4.48 -7.58
N GLY A 129 -3.59 4.25 -8.77
CA GLY A 129 -2.50 5.01 -9.35
C GLY A 129 -1.15 4.31 -9.10
N VAL A 130 -0.43 3.99 -10.17
CA VAL A 130 0.95 3.46 -10.13
C VAL A 130 1.92 4.46 -10.76
N GLY A 131 1.54 5.74 -10.73
CA GLY A 131 2.35 6.87 -11.20
C GLY A 131 3.44 7.29 -10.22
N GLY A 132 3.71 8.59 -10.17
CA GLY A 132 4.82 9.15 -9.38
C GLY A 132 4.63 8.97 -7.87
N LEU A 133 3.39 9.10 -7.38
CA LEU A 133 3.05 8.85 -5.98
C LEU A 133 2.85 7.35 -5.70
N GLY A 134 2.27 6.60 -6.64
CA GLY A 134 2.01 5.17 -6.51
C GLY A 134 3.28 4.32 -6.45
N ASN A 135 4.29 4.64 -7.26
CA ASN A 135 5.59 3.96 -7.33
C ASN A 135 6.26 3.74 -5.94
N PRO A 136 6.49 4.82 -5.14
CA PRO A 136 7.07 4.68 -3.82
C PRO A 136 6.18 3.89 -2.84
N ILE A 137 4.86 3.93 -3.01
CA ILE A 137 3.90 3.21 -2.15
C ILE A 137 3.97 1.71 -2.41
N VAL A 138 3.72 1.28 -3.66
CA VAL A 138 3.64 -0.14 -4.01
C VAL A 138 4.98 -0.85 -3.78
N THR A 139 6.09 -0.17 -4.06
CA THR A 139 7.44 -0.69 -3.83
C THR A 139 7.68 -0.98 -2.35
N ARG A 140 7.31 -0.05 -1.47
CA ARG A 140 7.49 -0.22 -0.02
C ARG A 140 6.57 -1.30 0.53
N LEU A 141 5.29 -1.31 0.18
CA LEU A 141 4.36 -2.34 0.66
C LEU A 141 4.78 -3.75 0.25
N VAL A 142 5.22 -3.93 -1.00
CA VAL A 142 5.74 -5.21 -1.50
C VAL A 142 7.04 -5.59 -0.79
N ALA A 143 7.97 -4.64 -0.60
CA ALA A 143 9.21 -4.89 0.16
C ALA A 143 8.93 -5.23 1.63
N MET A 144 7.88 -4.66 2.21
CA MET A 144 7.44 -4.91 3.59
C MET A 144 6.73 -6.25 3.78
N GLY A 145 6.41 -6.96 2.69
CA GLY A 145 5.80 -8.30 2.76
C GLY A 145 4.30 -8.30 3.01
N ILE A 146 3.58 -7.33 2.43
CA ILE A 146 2.12 -7.40 2.34
C ILE A 146 1.69 -8.71 1.65
N GLY A 147 0.57 -9.31 2.06
CA GLY A 147 0.08 -10.56 1.46
C GLY A 147 -0.35 -10.40 0.02
N THR A 148 -1.26 -9.46 -0.22
CA THR A 148 -1.77 -9.13 -1.55
C THR A 148 -1.73 -7.62 -1.77
N ILE A 149 -1.28 -7.20 -2.94
CA ILE A 149 -1.42 -5.82 -3.39
C ILE A 149 -2.17 -5.79 -4.72
N ARG A 150 -3.29 -5.09 -4.72
CA ARG A 150 -4.01 -4.73 -5.93
C ARG A 150 -3.51 -3.38 -6.41
N ILE A 151 -3.07 -3.31 -7.65
CA ILE A 151 -2.59 -2.08 -8.28
C ILE A 151 -3.51 -1.72 -9.45
N VAL A 152 -3.98 -0.48 -9.47
CA VAL A 152 -4.99 -0.01 -10.41
C VAL A 152 -4.45 1.21 -11.14
N ASP A 153 -4.31 1.15 -12.45
CA ASP A 153 -3.90 2.28 -13.28
C ASP A 153 -4.28 2.00 -14.73
N ARG A 154 -4.83 2.98 -15.43
CA ARG A 154 -5.26 2.85 -16.83
C ARG A 154 -4.18 3.21 -17.84
N ASP A 155 -3.07 3.79 -17.39
CA ASP A 155 -2.10 4.42 -18.28
C ASP A 155 -1.03 3.44 -18.78
N VAL A 156 -0.26 3.95 -19.75
CA VAL A 156 0.98 3.36 -20.24
C VAL A 156 2.18 4.18 -19.77
N VAL A 157 3.36 3.56 -19.75
CA VAL A 157 4.61 4.24 -19.39
C VAL A 157 5.05 5.18 -20.51
N GLU A 158 5.39 6.42 -20.17
CA GLU A 158 5.89 7.43 -21.12
C GLU A 158 7.26 7.95 -20.69
N ILE A 159 8.07 8.45 -21.64
CA ILE A 159 9.38 9.04 -21.35
C ILE A 159 9.30 10.20 -20.33
N SER A 160 8.23 10.99 -20.40
CA SER A 160 7.95 12.11 -19.49
C SER A 160 7.66 11.64 -18.05
N ASN A 161 7.46 10.34 -17.82
CA ASN A 161 7.18 9.76 -16.52
C ASN A 161 8.47 9.38 -15.77
N LEU A 162 9.54 9.06 -16.50
CA LEU A 162 10.73 8.40 -15.94
C LEU A 162 11.48 9.25 -14.91
N HIS A 163 11.38 10.58 -14.95
CA HIS A 163 12.00 11.45 -13.95
C HIS A 163 11.41 11.31 -12.53
N ARG A 164 10.18 10.78 -12.39
CA ARG A 164 9.47 10.66 -11.11
C ARG A 164 8.88 9.27 -10.82
N GLN A 165 8.81 8.40 -11.82
CA GLN A 165 8.29 7.03 -11.70
C GLN A 165 9.44 6.03 -11.75
N THR A 166 10.27 6.04 -10.71
CA THR A 166 11.62 5.42 -10.70
C THR A 166 11.64 3.90 -10.74
N MET A 167 10.50 3.22 -10.63
CA MET A 167 10.38 1.79 -10.90
C MET A 167 10.49 1.50 -12.40
N PHE A 168 10.02 2.40 -13.25
CA PHE A 168 10.06 2.23 -14.70
C PHE A 168 11.40 2.68 -15.30
N ASP A 169 11.77 2.09 -16.42
CA ASP A 169 12.95 2.47 -17.20
C ASP A 169 12.60 2.61 -18.69
N GLU A 170 13.57 2.99 -19.52
CA GLU A 170 13.37 3.24 -20.95
C GLU A 170 12.82 2.01 -21.71
N SER A 171 13.05 0.79 -21.22
CA SER A 171 12.53 -0.43 -21.84
C SER A 171 11.04 -0.67 -21.56
N ASP A 172 10.47 0.03 -20.59
CA ASP A 172 9.04 -0.07 -20.26
C ASP A 172 8.15 0.87 -21.09
N ILE A 173 8.73 1.81 -21.85
CA ILE A 173 7.97 2.82 -22.60
C ILE A 173 6.94 2.15 -23.53
N GLY A 174 5.68 2.59 -23.43
CA GLY A 174 4.55 2.06 -24.18
C GLY A 174 3.89 0.82 -23.57
N GLN A 175 4.43 0.24 -22.49
CA GLN A 175 3.78 -0.85 -21.75
C GLN A 175 2.71 -0.29 -20.79
N VAL A 176 1.65 -1.07 -20.54
CA VAL A 176 0.63 -0.74 -19.53
C VAL A 176 1.28 -0.69 -18.15
N LYS A 177 1.09 0.41 -17.42
CA LYS A 177 1.79 0.69 -16.15
C LYS A 177 1.61 -0.43 -15.13
N VAL A 178 0.38 -0.90 -14.90
CA VAL A 178 0.13 -1.99 -13.95
C VAL A 178 0.79 -3.30 -14.36
N GLU A 179 0.95 -3.57 -15.66
CA GLU A 179 1.61 -4.79 -16.14
C GLU A 179 3.13 -4.71 -15.94
N ALA A 180 3.74 -3.60 -16.34
CA ALA A 180 5.16 -3.34 -16.13
C ALA A 180 5.50 -3.34 -14.63
N ALA A 181 4.67 -2.69 -13.81
CA ALA A 181 4.83 -2.65 -12.37
C ALA A 181 4.71 -4.05 -11.76
N ALA A 182 3.71 -4.85 -12.16
CA ALA A 182 3.55 -6.21 -11.65
C ALA A 182 4.78 -7.10 -11.94
N LYS A 183 5.36 -7.00 -13.14
CA LYS A 183 6.60 -7.73 -13.49
C LYS A 183 7.76 -7.33 -12.57
N LYS A 184 7.92 -6.04 -12.27
CA LYS A 184 9.00 -5.52 -11.42
C LYS A 184 8.79 -5.83 -9.94
N LEU A 185 7.57 -5.68 -9.44
CA LEU A 185 7.20 -6.01 -8.06
C LEU A 185 7.35 -7.50 -7.76
N LYS A 186 6.95 -8.39 -8.68
CA LYS A 186 7.17 -9.85 -8.52
C LYS A 186 8.65 -10.22 -8.45
N LYS A 187 9.54 -9.51 -9.17
CA LYS A 187 11.00 -9.72 -9.06
C LYS A 187 11.55 -9.26 -7.71
N MET A 188 10.97 -8.20 -7.15
CA MET A 188 11.37 -7.66 -5.84
C MET A 188 10.97 -8.58 -4.68
N ASN A 189 9.72 -9.06 -4.69
CA ASN A 189 9.24 -9.99 -3.69
C ASN A 189 8.22 -10.96 -4.28
N SER A 190 8.69 -12.17 -4.62
CA SER A 190 7.86 -13.19 -5.25
C SER A 190 6.85 -13.85 -4.30
N ASP A 191 6.95 -13.57 -2.99
CA ASP A 191 6.03 -14.10 -1.98
C ASP A 191 4.73 -13.27 -1.89
N VAL A 192 4.69 -12.07 -2.51
CA VAL A 192 3.53 -11.18 -2.54
C VAL A 192 2.66 -11.44 -3.76
N ILE A 193 1.34 -11.53 -3.55
CA ILE A 193 0.36 -11.67 -4.63
C ILE A 193 0.10 -10.28 -5.24
N ILE A 194 0.37 -10.13 -6.54
CA ILE A 194 0.11 -8.88 -7.27
C ILE A 194 -1.15 -9.04 -8.14
N GLU A 195 -2.19 -8.26 -7.86
CA GLU A 195 -3.39 -8.13 -8.70
C GLU A 195 -3.29 -6.85 -9.54
N ALA A 196 -3.02 -6.98 -10.84
CA ALA A 196 -2.90 -5.84 -11.75
C ALA A 196 -4.23 -5.56 -12.47
N LEU A 197 -4.79 -4.36 -12.30
CA LEU A 197 -6.05 -3.93 -12.90
C LEU A 197 -5.86 -2.69 -13.80
N PRO A 198 -5.88 -2.87 -15.14
CA PRO A 198 -5.81 -1.76 -16.08
C PRO A 198 -7.17 -1.09 -16.24
N VAL A 199 -7.61 -0.36 -15.20
CA VAL A 199 -8.97 0.18 -15.08
C VAL A 199 -8.92 1.66 -14.69
N SER A 200 -9.80 2.46 -15.29
CA SER A 200 -10.08 3.84 -14.88
C SER A 200 -11.08 3.82 -13.73
N VAL A 201 -10.77 4.53 -12.64
CA VAL A 201 -11.64 4.64 -11.46
C VAL A 201 -12.66 5.76 -11.67
N ASN A 202 -13.93 5.42 -11.53
CA ASN A 202 -15.07 6.32 -11.60
C ASN A 202 -16.26 5.72 -10.82
N ASP A 203 -17.39 6.42 -10.77
CA ASP A 203 -18.58 6.01 -9.99
C ASP A 203 -19.11 4.60 -10.34
N TYR A 204 -18.81 4.08 -11.54
CA TYR A 204 -19.25 2.76 -11.98
C TYR A 204 -18.24 1.65 -11.66
N THR A 205 -16.94 1.98 -11.68
CA THR A 205 -15.86 0.99 -11.51
C THR A 205 -15.29 0.95 -10.09
N ALA A 206 -15.45 2.02 -9.31
CA ALA A 206 -14.79 2.17 -8.02
C ALA A 206 -15.20 1.10 -7.01
N LEU A 207 -16.46 0.65 -7.02
CA LEU A 207 -16.95 -0.38 -6.10
C LEU A 207 -16.24 -1.73 -6.29
N ASP A 208 -16.08 -2.15 -7.55
CA ASP A 208 -15.39 -3.40 -7.88
C ASP A 208 -13.89 -3.30 -7.59
N VAL A 209 -13.32 -2.11 -7.81
CA VAL A 209 -11.90 -1.83 -7.57
C VAL A 209 -11.52 -2.01 -6.10
N VAL A 210 -12.33 -1.49 -5.16
CA VAL A 210 -12.02 -1.54 -3.73
C VAL A 210 -12.44 -2.84 -3.04
N GLU A 211 -13.26 -3.67 -3.71
CA GLU A 211 -13.89 -4.82 -3.06
C GLU A 211 -12.87 -5.85 -2.54
N GLY A 212 -13.06 -6.26 -1.28
CA GLY A 212 -12.26 -7.28 -0.61
C GLY A 212 -10.88 -6.81 -0.15
N CYS A 213 -10.62 -5.51 -0.12
CA CYS A 213 -9.39 -4.93 0.39
C CYS A 213 -9.56 -4.46 1.85
N ASP A 214 -8.49 -4.58 2.65
CA ASP A 214 -8.45 -4.12 4.04
C ASP A 214 -8.19 -2.60 4.14
N VAL A 215 -7.52 -2.05 3.13
CA VAL A 215 -7.22 -0.62 3.01
C VAL A 215 -7.08 -0.23 1.54
N VAL A 216 -7.54 0.98 1.21
CA VAL A 216 -7.34 1.63 -0.09
C VAL A 216 -6.38 2.80 0.09
N ILE A 217 -5.44 2.95 -0.84
CA ILE A 217 -4.46 4.04 -0.88
C ILE A 217 -4.63 4.79 -2.22
N ASP A 218 -4.95 6.07 -2.13
CA ASP A 218 -5.11 6.97 -3.27
C ASP A 218 -3.80 7.62 -3.66
N ALA A 219 -3.31 7.24 -4.83
CA ALA A 219 -2.19 7.85 -5.52
C ALA A 219 -2.61 8.39 -6.90
N LEU A 220 -3.87 8.82 -7.02
CA LEU A 220 -4.43 9.42 -8.23
C LEU A 220 -3.93 10.85 -8.43
N ASP A 221 -4.06 11.34 -9.64
CA ASP A 221 -3.89 12.75 -10.00
C ASP A 221 -5.22 13.43 -10.40
N SER A 222 -6.32 12.67 -10.48
CA SER A 222 -7.66 13.16 -10.80
C SER A 222 -8.49 13.44 -9.54
N VAL A 223 -9.24 14.54 -9.54
CA VAL A 223 -10.17 14.89 -8.46
C VAL A 223 -11.46 14.06 -8.54
N ASN A 224 -12.01 13.89 -9.74
CA ASN A 224 -13.24 13.12 -9.96
C ASN A 224 -13.07 11.64 -9.58
N ALA A 225 -11.93 11.05 -9.90
CA ALA A 225 -11.61 9.69 -9.50
C ALA A 225 -11.50 9.55 -7.96
N ARG A 226 -10.97 10.56 -7.26
CA ARG A 226 -10.92 10.57 -5.78
C ARG A 226 -12.29 10.63 -5.15
N TYR A 227 -13.21 11.45 -5.68
CA TYR A 227 -14.60 11.46 -5.21
C TYR A 227 -15.25 10.09 -5.38
N SER A 228 -15.12 9.49 -6.57
CA SER A 228 -15.66 8.15 -6.86
C SER A 228 -15.10 7.08 -5.89
N LEU A 229 -13.78 7.13 -5.65
CA LEU A 229 -13.10 6.22 -4.74
C LEU A 229 -13.54 6.41 -3.28
N ASN A 230 -13.70 7.67 -2.84
CA ASN A 230 -14.23 8.00 -1.53
C ASN A 230 -15.64 7.41 -1.32
N LYS A 231 -16.55 7.58 -2.29
CA LYS A 231 -17.90 7.00 -2.23
C LYS A 231 -17.85 5.47 -2.09
N ALA A 232 -17.00 4.81 -2.89
CA ALA A 232 -16.85 3.37 -2.86
C ALA A 232 -16.29 2.86 -1.50
N CYS A 233 -15.26 3.52 -0.96
CA CYS A 233 -14.69 3.19 0.34
C CYS A 233 -15.70 3.38 1.49
N ILE A 234 -16.49 4.46 1.46
CA ILE A 234 -17.57 4.67 2.43
C ILE A 234 -18.58 3.52 2.33
N LYS A 235 -19.10 3.25 1.13
CA LYS A 235 -20.13 2.23 0.90
C LYS A 235 -19.69 0.82 1.29
N LYS A 236 -18.41 0.49 1.11
CA LYS A 236 -17.83 -0.80 1.52
C LYS A 236 -17.26 -0.81 2.94
N ASN A 237 -17.29 0.33 3.64
CA ASN A 237 -16.70 0.53 4.97
C ASN A 237 -15.20 0.15 5.02
N ILE A 238 -14.44 0.55 3.99
CA ILE A 238 -13.00 0.28 3.85
C ILE A 238 -12.19 1.54 4.19
N PRO A 239 -11.21 1.48 5.10
CA PRO A 239 -10.28 2.57 5.37
C PRO A 239 -9.59 3.10 4.11
N PHE A 240 -9.48 4.41 4.02
CA PHE A 240 -8.98 5.10 2.83
C PHE A 240 -7.88 6.10 3.21
N VAL A 241 -6.66 5.86 2.73
CA VAL A 241 -5.51 6.76 2.90
C VAL A 241 -5.34 7.54 1.60
N THR A 242 -5.29 8.86 1.66
CA THR A 242 -5.21 9.71 0.46
C THR A 242 -4.03 10.66 0.54
N GLY A 243 -3.28 10.71 -0.55
CA GLY A 243 -2.16 11.61 -0.77
C GLY A 243 -2.35 12.42 -2.05
N ALA A 244 -1.84 13.65 -2.04
CA ALA A 244 -1.68 14.44 -3.25
C ALA A 244 -0.40 15.27 -3.19
N ALA A 245 0.17 15.59 -4.34
CA ALA A 245 1.36 16.43 -4.44
C ALA A 245 1.35 17.24 -5.74
N VAL A 246 1.81 18.48 -5.66
CA VAL A 246 1.95 19.40 -6.80
C VAL A 246 3.12 20.35 -6.51
N GLY A 247 3.93 20.66 -7.51
CA GLY A 247 5.15 21.45 -7.32
C GLY A 247 6.06 20.82 -6.24
N VAL A 248 6.26 21.55 -5.15
CA VAL A 248 7.08 21.13 -4.00
C VAL A 248 6.25 20.82 -2.75
N SER A 249 4.93 20.82 -2.86
CA SER A 249 4.01 20.68 -1.72
C SER A 249 3.16 19.41 -1.83
N GLY A 250 2.74 18.90 -0.69
CA GLY A 250 1.94 17.68 -0.62
C GLY A 250 0.99 17.66 0.58
N GLN A 251 -0.01 16.80 0.50
CA GLN A 251 -0.99 16.60 1.55
C GLN A 251 -1.27 15.12 1.77
N VAL A 252 -1.47 14.73 3.03
CA VAL A 252 -1.86 13.36 3.41
C VAL A 252 -2.90 13.40 4.51
N PHE A 253 -3.92 12.55 4.41
CA PHE A 253 -4.84 12.28 5.52
C PHE A 253 -5.46 10.89 5.42
N THR A 254 -6.05 10.42 6.52
CA THR A 254 -6.67 9.09 6.60
C THR A 254 -8.14 9.19 6.94
N ILE A 255 -8.96 8.52 6.14
CA ILE A 255 -10.41 8.42 6.29
C ILE A 255 -10.72 7.03 6.85
N LEU A 256 -11.34 7.00 8.02
CA LEU A 256 -12.02 5.82 8.56
C LEU A 256 -13.52 6.02 8.34
N PRO A 257 -14.14 5.29 7.40
CA PRO A 257 -15.56 5.48 7.06
C PRO A 257 -16.45 5.54 8.30
N HIS A 258 -17.41 6.46 8.27
CA HIS A 258 -18.36 6.75 9.35
C HIS A 258 -17.77 7.22 10.70
N ASN A 259 -16.44 7.23 10.86
CA ASN A 259 -15.76 7.61 12.10
C ASN A 259 -15.01 8.95 11.99
N THR A 260 -14.45 9.25 10.82
CA THR A 260 -13.73 10.51 10.53
C THR A 260 -14.42 11.31 9.42
N ALA A 261 -13.96 12.53 9.19
CA ALA A 261 -14.34 13.25 7.97
C ALA A 261 -13.95 12.43 6.73
N CYS A 262 -14.85 12.39 5.74
CA CYS A 262 -14.54 11.80 4.43
C CYS A 262 -13.95 12.87 3.49
N TYR A 263 -13.54 12.47 2.29
CA TYR A 263 -12.96 13.40 1.32
C TYR A 263 -13.91 14.57 1.02
N HIS A 264 -15.21 14.28 0.84
CA HIS A 264 -16.24 15.29 0.57
C HIS A 264 -16.53 16.21 1.78
N CYS A 265 -16.29 15.76 3.03
CA CYS A 265 -16.39 16.65 4.19
C CYS A 265 -15.33 17.74 4.17
N ILE A 266 -14.12 17.42 3.68
CA ILE A 266 -12.97 18.34 3.67
C ILE A 266 -13.03 19.21 2.41
N PHE A 267 -13.41 18.60 1.28
CA PHE A 267 -13.42 19.20 -0.03
C PHE A 267 -14.80 18.97 -0.68
N PRO A 268 -15.81 19.81 -0.41
CA PRO A 268 -17.18 19.55 -0.86
C PRO A 268 -17.40 19.77 -2.36
N SER A 269 -16.62 20.66 -3.00
CA SER A 269 -16.91 21.11 -4.36
C SER A 269 -15.63 21.50 -5.13
N LEU A 270 -14.65 20.61 -5.18
CA LEU A 270 -13.46 20.84 -6.02
C LEU A 270 -13.84 20.64 -7.49
N ASP A 271 -13.56 21.65 -8.31
CA ASP A 271 -13.66 21.56 -9.76
C ASP A 271 -12.31 21.14 -10.34
N GLU A 272 -12.26 19.97 -10.97
CA GLU A 272 -11.06 19.42 -11.60
C GLU A 272 -10.43 20.38 -12.62
N ASN A 273 -11.25 21.15 -13.35
CA ASN A 273 -10.76 22.09 -14.38
C ASN A 273 -10.07 23.31 -13.79
N SER A 274 -10.34 23.61 -12.51
CA SER A 274 -9.75 24.75 -11.80
C SER A 274 -8.47 24.40 -11.04
N MET A 275 -8.16 23.11 -10.92
CA MET A 275 -7.07 22.62 -10.08
C MET A 275 -5.74 22.57 -10.85
N PRO A 276 -4.63 23.03 -10.25
CA PRO A 276 -3.31 22.86 -10.84
C PRO A 276 -2.95 21.38 -10.97
N THR A 277 -2.42 20.99 -12.13
CA THR A 277 -2.00 19.61 -12.40
C THR A 277 -0.48 19.48 -12.39
N CYS A 278 0.03 18.27 -12.20
CA CYS A 278 1.47 17.97 -12.38
C CYS A 278 1.98 18.36 -13.79
N SER A 279 1.10 18.40 -14.78
CA SER A 279 1.47 18.76 -16.15
C SER A 279 1.58 20.27 -16.38
N THR A 280 0.89 21.08 -15.55
CA THR A 280 0.90 22.54 -15.64
C THR A 280 1.91 23.16 -14.69
N GLU A 281 1.96 22.69 -13.43
CA GLU A 281 2.86 23.24 -12.39
C GLU A 281 4.19 22.48 -12.25
N GLY A 282 4.28 21.27 -12.80
CA GLY A 282 5.36 20.35 -12.50
C GLY A 282 5.22 19.69 -11.12
N VAL A 283 6.14 18.79 -10.80
CA VAL A 283 6.19 18.14 -9.49
C VAL A 283 7.60 17.66 -9.16
N HIS A 284 8.05 17.92 -7.93
CA HIS A 284 9.35 17.52 -7.44
C HIS A 284 9.34 16.02 -7.04
N PRO A 285 10.24 15.17 -7.56
CA PRO A 285 10.21 13.72 -7.25
C PRO A 285 10.29 13.38 -5.75
N SER A 286 10.99 14.19 -4.95
CA SER A 286 11.10 13.98 -3.51
C SER A 286 9.77 14.15 -2.77
N ILE A 287 8.89 15.08 -3.17
CA ILE A 287 7.61 15.26 -2.46
C ILE A 287 6.75 14.01 -2.60
N LEU A 288 6.78 13.37 -3.78
CA LEU A 288 6.07 12.12 -4.05
C LEU A 288 6.55 10.98 -3.15
N SER A 289 7.87 10.91 -2.90
CA SER A 289 8.45 9.89 -2.02
C SER A 289 8.12 10.13 -0.54
N ILE A 290 8.03 11.39 -0.12
CA ILE A 290 7.69 11.77 1.26
C ILE A 290 6.21 11.50 1.52
N VAL A 291 5.32 12.02 0.66
CA VAL A 291 3.86 11.79 0.73
C VAL A 291 3.58 10.29 0.68
N GLY A 292 4.09 9.58 -0.32
CA GLY A 292 3.87 8.13 -0.45
C GLY A 292 4.46 7.32 0.71
N GLY A 293 5.58 7.77 1.32
CA GLY A 293 6.13 7.14 2.52
C GLY A 293 5.21 7.29 3.74
N ILE A 294 4.57 8.44 3.89
CA ILE A 294 3.61 8.71 4.97
C ILE A 294 2.33 7.92 4.74
N GLU A 295 1.83 7.84 3.51
CA GLU A 295 0.66 7.01 3.17
C GLU A 295 0.89 5.53 3.50
N VAL A 296 2.08 5.00 3.20
CA VAL A 296 2.48 3.64 3.59
C VAL A 296 2.45 3.48 5.11
N ALA A 297 2.98 4.45 5.87
CA ALA A 297 2.99 4.38 7.33
C ALA A 297 1.57 4.34 7.93
N GLU A 298 0.64 5.12 7.37
CA GLU A 298 -0.77 5.12 7.80
C GLU A 298 -1.49 3.82 7.41
N ALA A 299 -1.31 3.35 6.18
CA ALA A 299 -1.89 2.09 5.71
C ALA A 299 -1.38 0.88 6.51
N VAL A 300 -0.10 0.85 6.87
CA VAL A 300 0.49 -0.21 7.70
C VAL A 300 -0.13 -0.21 9.09
N LYS A 301 -0.34 0.97 9.72
CA LYS A 301 -1.04 1.04 11.02
C LYS A 301 -2.42 0.42 10.93
N ILE A 302 -3.20 0.76 9.90
CA ILE A 302 -4.54 0.19 9.66
C ILE A 302 -4.45 -1.34 9.57
N MET A 303 -3.61 -1.87 8.68
CA MET A 303 -3.48 -3.32 8.44
C MET A 303 -3.04 -4.11 9.68
N ILE A 304 -2.20 -3.53 10.54
CA ILE A 304 -1.76 -4.19 11.77
C ILE A 304 -2.69 -3.95 12.97
N GLY A 305 -3.81 -3.24 12.76
CA GLY A 305 -4.85 -2.98 13.77
C GLY A 305 -4.51 -1.86 14.75
N ARG A 306 -3.69 -0.89 14.33
CA ARG A 306 -3.39 0.34 15.07
C ARG A 306 -4.18 1.52 14.50
N THR A 307 -4.49 2.49 15.35
CA THR A 307 -5.14 3.73 14.91
C THR A 307 -4.18 4.56 14.04
N PRO A 308 -4.59 4.99 12.84
CA PRO A 308 -3.80 5.90 12.00
C PRO A 308 -3.62 7.26 12.67
N THR A 309 -2.46 7.89 12.47
CA THR A 309 -2.12 9.17 13.12
C THR A 309 -2.86 10.36 12.50
N LEU A 310 -3.19 10.26 11.21
CA LEU A 310 -3.83 11.28 10.40
C LEU A 310 -5.36 11.10 10.30
N ALA A 311 -5.95 10.29 11.18
CA ALA A 311 -7.40 10.32 11.39
C ALA A 311 -7.82 11.72 11.88
N ASN A 312 -8.79 12.35 11.20
CA ASN A 312 -9.27 13.71 11.48
C ASN A 312 -8.19 14.81 11.39
N LYS A 313 -7.10 14.55 10.68
CA LYS A 313 -5.97 15.48 10.54
C LYS A 313 -5.45 15.50 9.10
N LEU A 314 -5.28 16.70 8.55
CA LEU A 314 -4.62 16.93 7.27
C LEU A 314 -3.19 17.32 7.56
N LEU A 315 -2.24 16.50 7.13
CA LEU A 315 -0.84 16.87 7.10
C LEU A 315 -0.55 17.58 5.78
N TYR A 316 -0.10 18.82 5.86
CA TYR A 316 0.45 19.60 4.76
C TYR A 316 1.96 19.61 4.86
N ILE A 317 2.63 19.43 3.72
CA ILE A 317 4.07 19.32 3.59
C ILE A 317 4.52 20.33 2.55
N ASP A 318 5.52 21.14 2.87
CA ASP A 318 6.15 22.06 1.94
C ASP A 318 7.67 21.86 1.96
N LEU A 319 8.25 21.49 0.81
CA LEU A 319 9.70 21.26 0.74
C LEU A 319 10.53 22.52 0.61
N ASP A 320 9.93 23.65 0.22
CA ASP A 320 10.69 24.90 0.07
C ASP A 320 11.16 25.42 1.43
N ASN A 321 10.25 25.39 2.41
CA ASN A 321 10.53 25.75 3.80
C ASN A 321 10.84 24.55 4.72
N LEU A 322 10.68 23.32 4.22
CA LEU A 322 10.74 22.07 4.98
C LEU A 322 9.72 22.04 6.15
N ASP A 323 8.50 22.50 5.87
CA ASP A 323 7.43 22.60 6.85
C ASP A 323 6.49 21.39 6.82
N PHE A 324 6.10 20.95 8.02
CA PHE A 324 5.13 19.88 8.24
C PHE A 324 4.03 20.40 9.18
N ASN A 325 2.93 20.86 8.59
CA ASN A 325 1.84 21.50 9.31
C ASN A 325 0.61 20.59 9.36
N THR A 326 -0.01 20.47 10.53
CA THR A 326 -1.21 19.64 10.70
C THR A 326 -2.43 20.50 10.98
N THR A 327 -3.49 20.30 10.20
CA THR A 327 -4.81 20.92 10.43
C THR A 327 -5.80 19.86 10.89
N VAL A 328 -6.59 20.13 11.93
CA VAL A 328 -7.62 19.22 12.42
C VAL A 328 -8.94 19.51 11.70
N PHE A 329 -9.63 18.45 11.30
CA PHE A 329 -10.96 18.53 10.71
C PHE A 329 -11.91 17.54 11.39
N SER A 330 -13.21 17.66 11.16
CA SER A 330 -14.22 16.79 11.77
C SER A 330 -15.23 16.33 10.74
N ARG A 331 -15.81 15.14 10.98
CA ARG A 331 -16.91 14.64 10.16
C ARG A 331 -18.08 15.62 10.21
N VAL A 332 -18.69 15.86 9.06
CA VAL A 332 -19.89 16.69 8.92
C VAL A 332 -21.11 15.77 8.93
N ASP A 333 -22.05 15.98 9.85
CA ASP A 333 -23.23 15.12 10.01
C ASP A 333 -24.21 15.23 8.85
N GLU A 334 -24.25 16.38 8.18
CA GLU A 334 -25.06 16.65 6.98
C GLU A 334 -24.29 16.37 5.68
N CYS A 335 -23.10 15.74 5.74
CA CYS A 335 -22.38 15.36 4.53
C CYS A 335 -23.25 14.46 3.65
N PRO A 336 -23.40 14.76 2.34
CA PRO A 336 -24.21 13.94 1.45
C PRO A 336 -23.60 12.54 1.26
N GLU A 337 -22.29 12.36 1.45
CA GLU A 337 -21.63 11.07 1.19
C GLU A 337 -21.53 10.14 2.41
N CYS A 338 -21.14 10.67 3.57
CA CYS A 338 -20.93 9.85 4.78
C CYS A 338 -21.89 10.19 5.93
N GLY A 339 -22.79 11.16 5.72
CA GLY A 339 -23.72 11.72 6.69
C GLY A 339 -25.19 11.49 6.33
N SER A 340 -26.03 12.40 6.79
CA SER A 340 -27.49 12.42 6.60
C SER A 340 -27.93 13.31 5.43
N GLY A 341 -26.99 13.97 4.76
CA GLY A 341 -27.26 14.85 3.62
C GLY A 341 -27.90 14.09 2.46
N LYS A 342 -28.62 14.82 1.60
CA LYS A 342 -29.20 14.22 0.39
C LYS A 342 -28.12 14.02 -0.67
N HIS A 343 -28.03 12.80 -1.20
CA HIS A 343 -27.24 12.53 -2.40
C HIS A 343 -27.94 13.14 -3.62
N GLU A 344 -27.19 13.87 -4.44
CA GLU A 344 -27.62 14.21 -5.80
C GLU A 344 -27.33 13.03 -6.72
N GLU A 345 -28.38 12.42 -7.28
CA GLU A 345 -28.23 11.38 -8.31
C GLU A 345 -27.89 12.06 -9.64
N MET A 346 -26.67 11.84 -10.14
CA MET A 346 -26.32 12.22 -11.51
C MET A 346 -26.85 11.17 -12.49
N PRO A 347 -27.39 11.58 -13.65
CA PRO A 347 -27.90 10.65 -14.65
C PRO A 347 -26.77 9.74 -15.18
N ALA A 348 -27.06 8.45 -15.30
CA ALA A 348 -26.10 7.46 -15.77
C ALA A 348 -25.68 7.75 -17.24
N GLN A 349 -24.38 7.80 -17.49
CA GLN A 349 -23.80 7.97 -18.82
C GLN A 349 -23.37 6.61 -19.40
N GLU A 350 -23.31 6.47 -20.73
CA GLU A 350 -22.83 5.24 -21.38
C GLU A 350 -21.28 5.16 -21.39
N LEU A 351 -20.63 6.31 -21.57
CA LEU A 351 -19.18 6.47 -21.60
C LEU A 351 -18.80 7.64 -20.71
N ILE A 352 -17.69 7.51 -19.99
CA ILE A 352 -17.00 8.61 -19.33
C ILE A 352 -15.81 8.99 -20.19
N ILE A 353 -15.63 10.28 -20.44
CA ILE A 353 -14.53 10.80 -21.24
C ILE A 353 -13.75 11.82 -20.43
N GLU A 354 -12.44 11.65 -20.40
CA GLU A 354 -11.52 12.54 -19.71
C GLU A 354 -10.42 12.96 -20.68
N GLU A 355 -10.19 14.26 -20.80
CA GLU A 355 -9.04 14.78 -21.54
C GLU A 355 -7.78 14.72 -20.65
N LEU A 356 -6.76 14.02 -21.13
CA LEU A 356 -5.48 13.85 -20.45
C LEU A 356 -4.50 14.92 -20.93
N CYS A 357 -4.05 15.76 -20.01
CA CYS A 357 -3.03 16.77 -20.28
C CYS A 357 -1.64 16.13 -20.51
N GLY A 358 -0.96 16.52 -21.60
CA GLY A 358 0.49 16.36 -21.72
C GLY A 358 1.06 15.16 -22.51
N ARG A 359 0.26 14.40 -23.27
CA ARG A 359 0.83 13.32 -24.13
C ARG A 359 1.31 13.83 -25.50
N ASN A 360 2.26 13.08 -26.11
CA ASN A 360 2.67 13.17 -27.52
C ASN A 360 2.89 14.58 -28.09
N ARG A 361 3.81 15.36 -27.50
CA ARG A 361 4.27 16.66 -28.04
C ARG A 361 3.13 17.69 -28.22
N GLY A 362 2.13 17.69 -27.33
CA GLY A 362 1.03 18.66 -27.32
C GLY A 362 -0.24 18.21 -28.05
N LYS A 363 -0.34 16.93 -28.43
CA LYS A 363 -1.56 16.37 -29.01
C LYS A 363 -2.60 16.09 -27.92
N ARG A 364 -3.86 16.45 -28.18
CA ARG A 364 -4.99 16.15 -27.30
C ARG A 364 -5.12 14.63 -27.12
N THR A 365 -5.40 14.23 -25.89
CA THR A 365 -5.54 12.83 -25.51
C THR A 365 -6.84 12.64 -24.75
N PHE A 366 -7.62 11.64 -25.14
CA PHE A 366 -8.88 11.31 -24.50
C PHE A 366 -8.80 9.90 -23.95
N SER A 367 -9.08 9.74 -22.66
CA SER A 367 -9.38 8.44 -22.11
C SER A 367 -10.89 8.24 -22.11
N ILE A 368 -11.32 7.12 -22.68
CA ILE A 368 -12.72 6.73 -22.77
C ILE A 368 -12.89 5.48 -21.93
N THR A 369 -13.83 5.52 -20.99
CA THR A 369 -14.14 4.39 -20.10
C THR A 369 -15.62 4.07 -20.20
N PRO A 370 -15.99 2.84 -20.59
CA PRO A 370 -17.38 2.42 -20.57
C PRO A 370 -17.88 2.26 -19.14
N THR A 371 -19.13 2.63 -18.90
CA THR A 371 -19.74 2.50 -17.56
C THR A 371 -20.14 1.07 -17.22
N THR A 372 -20.14 0.18 -18.22
CA THR A 372 -20.24 -1.28 -18.05
C THR A 372 -18.95 -1.93 -18.57
N MET A 373 -18.28 -2.71 -17.72
CA MET A 373 -17.07 -3.44 -18.13
C MET A 373 -17.41 -4.60 -19.09
N PHE A 374 -16.60 -4.76 -20.13
CA PHE A 374 -16.66 -5.90 -21.06
C PHE A 374 -15.26 -6.27 -21.54
N GLU A 375 -15.05 -7.52 -21.94
CA GLU A 375 -13.78 -7.92 -22.58
C GLU A 375 -13.76 -7.51 -24.05
N ILE A 376 -12.68 -6.87 -24.49
CA ILE A 376 -12.51 -6.49 -25.89
C ILE A 376 -12.22 -7.72 -26.77
N ASP A 377 -12.79 -7.76 -27.97
CA ASP A 377 -12.48 -8.75 -29.00
C ASP A 377 -11.27 -8.28 -29.82
N VAL A 378 -10.07 -8.66 -29.38
CA VAL A 378 -8.80 -8.25 -30.00
C VAL A 378 -8.73 -8.61 -31.50
N PRO A 379 -9.04 -9.85 -31.94
CA PRO A 379 -9.09 -10.19 -33.37
C PRO A 379 -10.01 -9.26 -34.16
N LYS A 380 -11.22 -9.00 -33.65
CA LYS A 380 -12.20 -8.16 -34.31
C LYS A 380 -11.73 -6.70 -34.42
N ILE A 381 -11.24 -6.13 -33.32
CA ILE A 381 -10.70 -4.76 -33.30
C ILE A 381 -9.52 -4.65 -34.27
N THR A 382 -8.66 -5.66 -34.34
CA THR A 382 -7.48 -5.66 -35.23
C THR A 382 -7.87 -5.70 -36.71
N SER A 383 -8.91 -6.46 -37.06
CA SER A 383 -9.47 -6.50 -38.41
C SER A 383 -10.01 -5.13 -38.82
N ILE A 384 -10.87 -4.53 -37.97
CA ILE A 384 -11.47 -3.21 -38.20
C ILE A 384 -10.40 -2.12 -38.27
N ALA A 385 -9.41 -2.17 -37.37
CA ALA A 385 -8.27 -1.27 -37.35
C ALA A 385 -7.51 -1.32 -38.68
N SER A 386 -7.24 -2.52 -39.19
CA SER A 386 -6.52 -2.72 -40.46
C SER A 386 -7.29 -2.15 -41.66
N GLU A 387 -8.60 -2.37 -41.74
CA GLU A 387 -9.47 -1.77 -42.78
C GLU A 387 -9.45 -0.24 -42.76
N LYS A 388 -9.24 0.35 -41.57
CA LYS A 388 -9.16 1.80 -41.37
C LYS A 388 -7.73 2.35 -41.48
N GLY A 389 -6.77 1.52 -41.88
CA GLY A 389 -5.38 1.94 -42.07
C GLY A 389 -4.57 2.06 -40.77
N PHE A 390 -5.03 1.48 -39.66
CA PHE A 390 -4.27 1.35 -38.43
C PHE A 390 -3.35 0.12 -38.48
N LYS A 391 -2.17 0.23 -37.87
CA LYS A 391 -1.20 -0.84 -37.69
C LYS A 391 -1.09 -1.18 -36.22
N VAL A 392 -1.07 -2.48 -35.90
CA VAL A 392 -0.78 -2.95 -34.54
C VAL A 392 0.64 -2.57 -34.17
N GLN A 393 0.78 -1.85 -33.06
CA GLN A 393 2.06 -1.45 -32.48
C GLN A 393 2.48 -2.43 -31.37
N ASN A 394 1.53 -2.85 -30.55
CA ASN A 394 1.75 -3.77 -29.44
C ASN A 394 0.46 -4.54 -29.16
N GLN A 395 0.56 -5.84 -28.90
CA GLN A 395 -0.51 -6.68 -28.39
C GLN A 395 0.01 -7.47 -27.19
N GLY A 396 -0.45 -7.11 -25.99
CA GLY A 396 -0.13 -7.79 -24.73
C GLY A 396 -1.32 -8.60 -24.19
N GLU A 397 -1.17 -9.21 -23.01
CA GLU A 397 -2.26 -9.96 -22.37
C GLU A 397 -3.41 -9.06 -21.88
N LEU A 398 -3.11 -7.79 -21.59
CA LEU A 398 -4.02 -6.84 -20.95
C LEU A 398 -4.46 -5.68 -21.86
N GLY A 399 -4.02 -5.64 -23.13
CA GLY A 399 -4.39 -4.56 -24.03
C GLY A 399 -3.82 -4.67 -25.45
N LEU A 400 -4.30 -3.77 -26.31
CA LEU A 400 -3.96 -3.66 -27.72
C LEU A 400 -3.68 -2.19 -28.05
N SER A 401 -2.50 -1.90 -28.61
CA SER A 401 -2.13 -0.58 -29.10
C SER A 401 -2.02 -0.59 -30.62
N ILE A 402 -2.76 0.31 -31.27
CA ILE A 402 -2.80 0.52 -32.72
C ILE A 402 -2.48 1.98 -33.04
N SER A 403 -1.95 2.24 -34.24
CA SER A 403 -1.74 3.62 -34.70
C SER A 403 -1.98 3.76 -36.21
N SER A 404 -2.46 4.93 -36.61
CA SER A 404 -2.58 5.34 -38.02
C SER A 404 -2.21 6.81 -38.14
N ASN A 405 -1.27 7.14 -39.02
CA ASN A 405 -0.72 8.48 -39.17
C ASN A 405 -0.31 9.07 -37.80
N ASP A 406 -1.01 10.11 -37.37
CA ASP A 406 -0.76 10.87 -36.15
C ASP A 406 -1.66 10.45 -34.97
N ILE A 407 -2.51 9.44 -35.15
CA ILE A 407 -3.49 8.95 -34.17
C ILE A 407 -2.98 7.65 -33.55
N TYR A 408 -3.04 7.58 -32.22
CA TYR A 408 -2.70 6.40 -31.44
C TYR A 408 -3.90 5.97 -30.62
N VAL A 409 -4.22 4.68 -30.59
CA VAL A 409 -5.29 4.13 -29.77
C VAL A 409 -4.75 2.94 -28.98
N SER A 410 -4.88 3.00 -27.66
CA SER A 410 -4.52 1.91 -26.75
C SER A 410 -5.78 1.43 -26.04
N PHE A 411 -6.28 0.26 -26.44
CA PHE A 411 -7.37 -0.43 -25.76
C PHE A 411 -6.84 -1.25 -24.58
N LEU A 412 -7.55 -1.17 -23.46
CA LEU A 412 -7.38 -2.04 -22.30
C LEU A 412 -8.36 -3.20 -22.40
N LYS A 413 -7.97 -4.36 -21.87
CA LYS A 413 -8.76 -5.60 -21.96
C LYS A 413 -10.21 -5.43 -21.53
N ARG A 414 -10.48 -4.55 -20.56
CA ARG A 414 -11.82 -4.30 -19.98
C ARG A 414 -12.60 -3.15 -20.64
N GLY A 415 -12.30 -2.83 -21.89
CA GLY A 415 -13.11 -1.92 -22.70
C GLY A 415 -12.66 -0.46 -22.67
N SER A 416 -11.93 0.01 -21.65
CA SER A 416 -11.35 1.35 -21.67
C SER A 416 -10.38 1.53 -22.83
N ALA A 417 -10.26 2.76 -23.34
CA ALA A 417 -9.27 3.11 -24.34
C ALA A 417 -8.62 4.46 -24.02
N VAL A 418 -7.38 4.64 -24.49
CA VAL A 418 -6.77 5.96 -24.59
C VAL A 418 -6.52 6.28 -26.06
N ILE A 419 -7.03 7.43 -26.51
CA ILE A 419 -6.95 7.91 -27.88
C ILE A 419 -6.14 9.20 -27.90
N VAL A 420 -5.05 9.23 -28.66
CA VAL A 420 -4.17 10.39 -28.81
C VAL A 420 -4.25 10.91 -30.24
N GLY A 421 -4.34 12.23 -30.41
CA GLY A 421 -4.28 12.90 -31.72
C GLY A 421 -5.65 13.20 -32.34
N GLU A 422 -6.74 12.88 -31.66
CA GLU A 422 -8.10 13.30 -32.06
C GLU A 422 -8.35 14.79 -31.78
N LYS A 423 -9.28 15.37 -32.54
CA LYS A 423 -9.52 16.83 -32.52
C LYS A 423 -10.31 17.26 -31.28
N ASP A 424 -11.29 16.47 -30.89
CA ASP A 424 -12.22 16.75 -29.80
C ASP A 424 -12.80 15.46 -29.22
N GLU A 425 -13.54 15.62 -28.13
CA GLU A 425 -14.17 14.51 -27.41
C GLU A 425 -15.13 13.70 -28.30
N SER A 426 -15.88 14.39 -29.17
CA SER A 426 -16.87 13.75 -30.05
C SER A 426 -16.19 12.88 -31.12
N SER A 427 -15.06 13.34 -31.67
CA SER A 427 -14.29 12.58 -32.64
C SER A 427 -13.61 11.37 -32.01
N ALA A 428 -13.09 11.51 -30.77
CA ALA A 428 -12.56 10.39 -29.98
C ALA A 428 -13.62 9.33 -29.66
N ILE A 429 -14.81 9.73 -29.19
CA ILE A 429 -15.94 8.80 -28.94
C ILE A 429 -16.33 8.06 -30.22
N THR A 430 -16.41 8.79 -31.33
CA THR A 430 -16.76 8.20 -32.63
C THR A 430 -15.73 7.17 -33.07
N LEU A 431 -14.43 7.46 -32.90
CA LEU A 431 -13.36 6.52 -33.22
C LEU A 431 -13.42 5.28 -32.33
N TYR A 432 -13.59 5.47 -31.02
CA TYR A 432 -13.74 4.40 -30.04
C TYR A 432 -14.90 3.47 -30.39
N LYS A 433 -16.12 4.03 -30.58
CA LYS A 433 -17.31 3.25 -30.92
C LYS A 433 -17.14 2.52 -32.25
N LYS A 434 -16.49 3.13 -33.26
CA LYS A 434 -16.24 2.47 -34.55
C LYS A 434 -15.26 1.30 -34.46
N LEU A 435 -14.29 1.36 -33.56
CA LEU A 435 -13.31 0.30 -33.39
C LEU A 435 -13.85 -0.84 -32.54
N ILE A 436 -14.75 -0.57 -31.58
CA ILE A 436 -15.36 -1.59 -30.71
C ILE A 436 -16.64 -2.21 -31.30
N ASN A 437 -17.51 -1.42 -31.95
CA ASN A 437 -18.88 -1.80 -32.34
C ASN A 437 -19.13 -1.84 -33.86
N ALA A 438 -18.20 -2.33 -34.69
CA ALA A 438 -18.54 -2.70 -36.08
C ALA A 438 -19.06 -4.14 -36.16
#